data_AF-A0A5J4PKZ1-F1
#
_entry.id   AF-A0A5J4PKZ1-F1
#
_cell.length_a   1.000
_cell.length_b   1.000
_cell.length_c   1.000
_cell.angle_alpha   90.00
_cell.angle_beta   90.00
_cell.angle_gamma   90.00
#
_symmetry.space_group_name_H-M   'P 1'
#
loop_
_entity.id
_entity.type
_entity.pdbx_description
1 polymer ?
#
loop_
_entity_poly.entity_id
_entity_poly.type
_entity_poly.pdbx_seq_one_letter_code
_entity_poly.pdbx_strand_id
1 'polypeptide(L)'
;ENYTTNNNILPGNIVYCINEDHKGNIWIGTTEGLVCFDKNSRKSKIYTIADGLSSNVICGILEDEIGNMWLSTHSGVSKLIPDKNKFITYYAFDGLQGNEFSMGAAFKANDGEMFFGGINGISSFYPYEIRDLRMPLSIYLTGLYILDKPVVSGQKSGKHTVFNKFISDIDTIRLNYKDNMFALEFSTFEFGTPERVYYRYMLEGLNSQWVNTAQGINRISFTNINHGTYRLRIKALIYDNSSEEKQITIIISSPWYLTWWVKVTYILLFACLIGGIAKYITEKNRHKNELMRREHAEQI
;
A
#
# COMPACT_ATOMS: atom_id res chain seq x y z
N GLU A 1 41.65 -22.11 16.26
CA GLU A 1 41.19 -22.53 14.93
C GLU A 1 40.96 -21.27 14.09
N ASN A 2 41.23 -21.29 12.78
CA ASN A 2 40.97 -20.16 11.89
C ASN A 2 39.62 -20.35 11.19
N TYR A 3 38.78 -19.30 11.17
CA TYR A 3 37.49 -19.32 10.47
C TYR A 3 37.61 -18.55 9.15
N THR A 4 37.40 -19.24 8.02
CA THR A 4 37.53 -18.68 6.67
C THR A 4 36.23 -18.85 5.87
N THR A 5 36.16 -18.22 4.70
CA THR A 5 35.04 -18.38 3.75
C THR A 5 34.75 -19.84 3.39
N ASN A 6 35.77 -20.71 3.45
CA ASN A 6 35.65 -22.14 3.14
C ASN A 6 34.93 -22.94 4.23
N ASN A 7 34.80 -22.38 5.45
CA ASN A 7 34.10 -23.02 6.55
C ASN A 7 32.61 -22.63 6.60
N ASN A 8 32.09 -21.90 5.60
CA ASN A 8 30.69 -21.47 5.44
C ASN A 8 30.09 -20.62 6.58
N ILE A 9 30.91 -20.12 7.51
CA ILE A 9 30.42 -19.27 8.61
C ILE A 9 30.21 -17.82 8.13
N LEU A 10 31.01 -17.36 7.17
CA LEU A 10 30.97 -16.01 6.58
C LEU A 10 31.28 -16.07 5.07
N PRO A 11 30.42 -16.64 4.21
CA PRO A 11 30.73 -16.77 2.79
C PRO A 11 30.64 -15.41 2.08
N GLY A 12 31.78 -14.85 1.67
CA GLY A 12 31.83 -13.71 0.74
C GLY A 12 31.56 -12.32 1.33
N ASN A 13 31.44 -12.20 2.66
CA ASN A 13 31.02 -10.95 3.30
C ASN A 13 32.22 -10.15 3.84
N ILE A 14 32.16 -8.82 3.75
CA ILE A 14 33.11 -7.92 4.41
C ILE A 14 32.65 -7.75 5.86
N VAL A 15 33.56 -7.96 6.81
CA VAL A 15 33.30 -7.80 8.25
C VAL A 15 33.73 -6.39 8.69
N TYR A 16 32.81 -5.65 9.31
CA TYR A 16 33.08 -4.28 9.80
C TYR A 16 33.25 -4.20 11.31
N CYS A 17 32.54 -5.04 12.06
CA CYS A 17 32.64 -5.03 13.51
C CYS A 17 32.37 -6.42 14.08
N ILE A 18 32.92 -6.68 15.25
CA ILE A 18 32.74 -7.90 16.02
C ILE A 18 32.49 -7.50 17.46
N ASN A 19 31.51 -8.12 18.12
CA ASN A 19 31.22 -7.94 19.53
C ASN A 19 30.93 -9.31 20.16
N GLU A 20 31.32 -9.52 21.42
CA GLU A 20 30.99 -10.72 22.18
C GLU A 20 29.92 -10.36 23.22
N ASP A 21 28.81 -11.08 23.20
CA ASP A 21 27.74 -10.86 24.17
C ASP A 21 28.04 -11.49 25.54
N HIS A 22 27.26 -11.13 26.55
CA HIS A 22 27.41 -11.67 27.91
C HIS A 22 27.17 -13.19 27.99
N LYS A 23 26.57 -13.82 26.97
CA LYS A 23 26.33 -15.27 26.87
C LYS A 23 27.49 -15.98 26.17
N GLY A 24 28.50 -15.24 25.70
CA GLY A 24 29.67 -15.76 24.97
C GLY A 24 29.44 -16.00 23.48
N ASN A 25 28.32 -15.57 22.91
CA ASN A 25 28.12 -15.60 21.46
C ASN A 25 28.90 -14.47 20.79
N ILE A 26 29.41 -14.74 19.60
CA ILE A 26 30.11 -13.75 18.78
C ILE A 26 29.13 -13.17 17.77
N TRP A 27 28.92 -11.86 17.86
CA TRP A 27 28.14 -11.07 16.92
C TRP A 27 29.07 -10.40 15.92
N ILE A 28 28.78 -10.60 14.64
CA ILE A 28 29.65 -10.17 13.53
C ILE A 28 28.80 -9.32 12.60
N GLY A 29 29.14 -8.03 12.51
CA GLY A 29 28.49 -7.07 11.62
C GLY A 29 29.16 -7.09 10.26
N THR A 30 28.38 -7.34 9.22
CA THR A 30 28.89 -7.47 7.85
C THR A 30 28.18 -6.53 6.87
N THR A 31 28.60 -6.55 5.61
CA THR A 31 27.88 -5.88 4.51
C THR A 31 26.57 -6.56 4.12
N GLU A 32 26.38 -7.84 4.51
CA GLU A 32 25.25 -8.69 4.10
C GLU A 32 24.42 -9.17 5.30
N GLY A 33 24.46 -8.43 6.40
CA GLY A 33 23.65 -8.67 7.59
C GLY A 33 24.49 -8.85 8.86
N LEU A 34 23.78 -9.22 9.93
CA LEU A 34 24.35 -9.53 11.23
C LEU A 34 24.45 -11.05 11.39
N VAL A 35 25.62 -11.55 11.80
CA VAL A 35 25.83 -12.97 12.08
C VAL A 35 26.00 -13.17 13.58
N CYS A 36 25.21 -14.07 14.15
CA CYS A 36 25.40 -14.57 15.52
C CYS A 36 26.05 -15.95 15.44
N PHE A 37 27.24 -16.10 16.02
CA PHE A 37 27.98 -17.34 16.09
C PHE A 37 28.04 -17.83 17.53
N ASP A 38 27.40 -18.97 17.78
CA ASP A 38 27.44 -19.66 19.07
C ASP A 38 28.74 -20.48 19.17
N LYS A 39 29.61 -20.11 20.11
CA LYS A 39 30.91 -20.77 20.33
C LYS A 39 30.76 -22.24 20.74
N ASN A 40 29.70 -22.59 21.47
CA ASN A 40 29.50 -23.93 22.02
C ASN A 40 28.97 -24.89 20.95
N SER A 41 27.94 -24.47 20.22
CA SER A 41 27.33 -25.32 19.18
C SER A 41 28.03 -25.21 17.82
N ARG A 42 28.92 -24.21 17.66
CA ARG A 42 29.59 -23.86 16.39
C ARG A 42 28.62 -23.58 15.24
N LYS A 43 27.40 -23.15 15.57
CA LYS A 43 26.39 -22.77 14.58
C LYS A 43 26.34 -21.26 14.41
N SER A 44 26.08 -20.82 13.18
CA SER A 44 25.80 -19.42 12.88
C SER A 44 24.34 -19.22 12.51
N LYS A 45 23.83 -18.04 12.85
CA LYS A 45 22.54 -17.53 12.40
C LYS A 45 22.73 -16.15 11.78
N ILE A 46 22.11 -15.93 10.62
CA ILE A 46 22.22 -14.68 9.87
C ILE A 46 20.90 -13.93 9.99
N TYR A 47 20.98 -12.63 10.23
CA TYR A 47 19.87 -11.70 10.26
C TYR A 47 20.03 -10.65 9.18
N THR A 48 18.97 -10.44 8.41
CA THR A 48 18.93 -9.54 7.25
C THR A 48 17.73 -8.61 7.32
N ILE A 49 17.56 -7.76 6.31
CA ILE A 49 16.35 -6.93 6.13
C ILE A 49 15.08 -7.80 6.13
N ALA A 50 15.14 -9.03 5.64
CA ALA A 50 13.99 -9.94 5.64
C ALA A 50 13.54 -10.34 7.06
N ASP A 51 14.45 -10.26 8.04
CA ASP A 51 14.18 -10.54 9.45
C ASP A 51 13.74 -9.30 10.25
N GLY A 52 13.76 -8.12 9.63
CA GLY A 52 13.37 -6.83 10.23
C GLY A 52 14.53 -5.87 10.51
N LEU A 53 15.76 -6.23 10.10
CA LEU A 53 16.90 -5.32 10.17
C LEU A 53 16.71 -4.13 9.23
N SER A 54 17.19 -2.95 9.63
CA SER A 54 16.96 -1.72 8.86
C SER A 54 17.83 -1.57 7.60
N SER A 55 19.00 -2.19 7.59
CA SER A 55 19.90 -2.35 6.45
C SER A 55 20.81 -3.54 6.68
N ASN A 56 21.17 -4.26 5.62
CA ASN A 56 22.13 -5.37 5.71
C ASN A 56 23.55 -4.90 6.09
N VAL A 57 23.87 -3.62 5.88
CA VAL A 57 25.20 -3.11 6.23
C VAL A 57 25.24 -2.70 7.70
N ILE A 58 25.92 -3.50 8.53
CA ILE A 58 26.09 -3.27 9.96
C ILE A 58 27.38 -2.48 10.22
N CYS A 59 27.24 -1.29 10.81
CA CYS A 59 28.35 -0.38 11.08
C CYS A 59 28.95 -0.58 12.47
N GLY A 60 28.13 -0.95 13.46
CA GLY A 60 28.55 -1.11 14.85
C GLY A 60 27.55 -1.95 15.63
N ILE A 61 28.04 -2.61 16.68
CA ILE A 61 27.27 -3.52 17.54
C ILE A 61 27.61 -3.20 18.99
N LEU A 62 26.59 -2.92 19.80
CA LEU A 62 26.68 -2.77 21.25
C LEU A 62 25.60 -3.62 21.93
N GLU A 63 25.89 -4.15 23.10
CA GLU A 63 24.92 -4.89 23.93
C GLU A 63 24.47 -4.02 25.10
N ASP A 64 23.16 -3.99 25.41
CA ASP A 64 22.64 -3.34 26.61
C ASP A 64 22.65 -4.25 27.84
N GLU A 65 22.38 -3.69 29.03
CA GLU A 65 22.46 -4.43 30.30
C GLU A 65 21.48 -5.61 30.44
N ILE A 66 20.49 -5.71 29.54
CA ILE A 66 19.49 -6.79 29.54
C ILE A 66 19.66 -7.73 28.34
N GLY A 67 20.77 -7.62 27.61
CA GLY A 67 21.14 -8.51 26.52
C GLY A 67 20.44 -8.24 25.18
N ASN A 68 19.88 -7.04 24.98
CA ASN A 68 19.50 -6.63 23.62
C ASN A 68 20.70 -6.09 22.87
N MET A 69 20.74 -6.36 21.56
CA MET A 69 21.79 -5.87 20.68
C MET A 69 21.32 -4.59 19.99
N TRP A 70 22.10 -3.53 20.10
CA TRP A 70 21.91 -2.26 19.41
C TRP A 70 22.90 -2.16 18.25
N LEU A 71 22.35 -1.96 17.06
CA LEU A 71 23.07 -2.10 15.80
C LEU A 71 22.96 -0.79 15.02
N SER A 72 24.06 -0.07 14.82
CA SER A 72 24.06 1.01 13.84
C SER A 72 24.23 0.43 12.44
N THR A 73 23.51 0.99 11.47
CA THR A 73 23.48 0.50 10.08
C THR A 73 23.59 1.67 9.10
N HIS A 74 23.71 1.40 7.81
CA HIS A 74 23.57 2.46 6.78
C HIS A 74 22.17 3.09 6.70
N SER A 75 21.17 2.57 7.43
CA SER A 75 19.80 3.10 7.43
C SER A 75 19.14 2.95 8.81
N GLY A 76 19.62 3.70 9.80
CA GLY A 76 19.09 3.78 11.15
C GLY A 76 19.82 2.90 12.17
N VAL A 77 19.26 2.86 13.39
CA VAL A 77 19.72 1.99 14.48
C VAL A 77 18.67 0.92 14.73
N SER A 78 19.06 -0.35 14.68
CA SER A 78 18.19 -1.50 14.94
C SER A 78 18.48 -2.09 16.33
N LYS A 79 17.46 -2.22 17.17
CA LYS A 79 17.48 -2.98 18.43
C LYS A 79 16.97 -4.38 18.18
N LEU A 80 17.80 -5.39 18.38
CA LEU A 80 17.45 -6.80 18.36
C LEU A 80 17.20 -7.29 19.78
N ILE A 81 16.04 -7.89 20.00
CA ILE A 81 15.70 -8.65 21.21
C ILE A 81 15.94 -10.15 20.88
N PRO A 82 17.10 -10.75 21.23
CA PRO A 82 17.51 -12.05 20.72
C PRO A 82 16.51 -13.16 21.08
N ASP A 83 16.01 -13.17 22.31
CA ASP A 83 15.09 -14.19 22.81
C ASP A 83 13.73 -14.18 22.08
N LYS A 84 13.32 -13.03 21.53
CA LYS A 84 12.06 -12.86 20.78
C LYS A 84 12.26 -12.86 19.27
N ASN A 85 13.50 -12.92 18.79
CA ASN A 85 13.84 -12.77 17.38
C ASN A 85 13.18 -11.52 16.75
N LYS A 86 13.12 -10.42 17.49
CA LYS A 86 12.37 -9.22 17.11
C LYS A 86 13.32 -8.04 16.95
N PHE A 87 13.19 -7.35 15.83
CA PHE A 87 13.83 -6.07 15.58
C PHE A 87 12.88 -4.91 15.86
N ILE A 88 13.44 -3.82 16.37
CA ILE A 88 12.80 -2.52 16.52
C ILE A 88 13.78 -1.50 15.99
N THR A 89 13.37 -0.73 15.00
CA THR A 89 14.27 0.18 14.28
C THR A 89 13.91 1.62 14.54
N TYR A 90 14.94 2.41 14.78
CA TYR A 90 14.92 3.85 15.00
C TYR A 90 15.61 4.57 13.84
N TYR A 91 15.07 5.72 13.46
CA TYR A 91 15.51 6.55 12.34
C TYR A 91 15.74 8.01 12.79
N ALA A 92 16.17 8.86 11.86
CA ALA A 92 16.43 10.28 12.11
C ALA A 92 15.25 11.01 12.76
N PHE A 93 14.01 10.68 12.37
CA PHE A 93 12.82 11.31 12.94
C PHE A 93 12.56 10.89 14.40
N ASP A 94 13.10 9.76 14.85
CA ASP A 94 13.07 9.31 16.24
C ASP A 94 14.11 10.05 17.12
N GLY A 95 14.87 11.00 16.53
CA GLY A 95 15.86 11.82 17.22
C GLY A 95 17.32 11.45 16.92
N LEU A 96 17.57 10.52 15.99
CA LEU A 96 18.94 10.21 15.56
C LEU A 96 19.55 11.36 14.74
N GLN A 97 20.88 11.46 14.75
CA GLN A 97 21.67 12.44 13.97
C GLN A 97 21.37 12.38 12.45
N GLY A 98 20.95 11.22 11.97
CA GLY A 98 20.71 10.88 10.59
C GLY A 98 20.43 9.38 10.46
N ASN A 99 20.09 8.93 9.26
CA ASN A 99 19.89 7.50 8.99
C ASN A 99 21.18 6.78 8.62
N GLU A 100 22.21 7.49 8.19
CA GLU A 100 23.46 6.87 7.75
C GLU A 100 24.51 6.94 8.85
N PHE A 101 24.92 5.77 9.34
CA PHE A 101 25.96 5.61 10.36
C PHE A 101 27.28 5.16 9.75
N SER A 102 28.37 5.51 10.44
CA SER A 102 29.72 5.25 9.99
C SER A 102 30.26 3.95 10.59
N MET A 103 30.99 3.19 9.78
CA MET A 103 31.62 1.92 10.20
C MET A 103 32.55 2.14 11.39
N GLY A 104 32.45 1.28 12.41
CA GLY A 104 33.28 1.32 13.62
C GLY A 104 32.97 2.47 14.58
N ALA A 105 32.06 3.38 14.24
CA ALA A 105 31.68 4.51 15.08
C ALA A 105 30.60 4.11 16.10
N ALA A 106 30.93 3.16 16.98
CA ALA A 106 30.07 2.71 18.06
C ALA A 106 30.88 2.62 19.37
N PHE A 107 30.35 3.19 20.45
CA PHE A 107 30.98 3.17 21.75
C PHE A 107 29.92 3.09 22.86
N LYS A 108 30.17 2.30 23.90
CA LYS A 108 29.33 2.23 25.10
C LYS A 108 30.17 2.71 26.28
N ALA A 109 29.69 3.74 26.96
CA ALA A 109 30.30 4.25 28.17
C ALA A 109 30.02 3.34 29.38
N ASN A 110 30.82 3.49 30.44
CA ASN A 110 30.73 2.65 31.65
C ASN A 110 29.41 2.82 32.41
N ASP A 111 28.73 3.95 32.24
CA ASP A 111 27.40 4.24 32.81
C ASP A 111 26.24 3.68 31.97
N GLY A 112 26.56 3.04 30.83
CA GLY A 112 25.59 2.43 29.93
C GLY A 112 25.11 3.35 28.81
N GLU A 113 25.58 4.59 28.71
CA GLU A 113 25.26 5.45 27.55
C GLU A 113 25.87 4.86 26.28
N MET A 114 25.08 4.75 25.22
CA MET A 114 25.54 4.28 23.92
C MET A 114 25.69 5.45 22.97
N PHE A 115 26.77 5.43 22.19
CA PHE A 115 27.11 6.42 21.19
C PHE A 115 27.22 5.74 19.83
N PHE A 116 26.53 6.29 18.83
CA PHE A 116 26.63 5.87 17.45
C PHE A 116 26.92 7.08 16.56
N GLY A 117 28.05 7.06 15.86
CA GLY A 117 28.48 8.12 14.95
C GLY A 117 28.02 7.88 13.51
N GLY A 118 27.70 8.96 12.82
CA GLY A 118 27.34 8.93 11.41
C GLY A 118 27.74 10.19 10.66
N ILE A 119 27.18 10.36 9.47
CA ILE A 119 27.60 11.42 8.53
C ILE A 119 27.24 12.84 8.98
N ASN A 120 26.33 12.98 9.95
CA ASN A 120 25.79 14.25 10.44
C ASN A 120 25.98 14.40 11.97
N GLY A 121 27.00 13.74 12.53
CA GLY A 121 27.37 13.84 13.94
C GLY A 121 27.26 12.52 14.70
N ILE A 122 26.86 12.60 15.97
CA ILE A 122 26.78 11.45 16.88
C ILE A 122 25.40 11.45 17.54
N SER A 123 24.78 10.28 17.63
CA SER A 123 23.59 10.05 18.47
C SER A 123 24.03 9.37 19.75
N SER A 124 23.57 9.87 20.90
CA SER A 124 23.74 9.19 22.17
C SER A 124 22.41 8.99 22.88
N PHE A 125 22.30 7.88 23.62
CA PHE A 125 21.13 7.58 24.42
C PHE A 125 21.43 6.50 25.45
N TYR A 126 20.63 6.48 26.52
CA TYR A 126 20.58 5.38 27.46
C TYR A 126 19.54 4.34 27.01
N PRO A 127 19.93 3.08 26.73
CA PRO A 127 19.01 2.06 26.23
C PRO A 127 17.78 1.82 27.10
N TYR A 128 17.92 1.97 28.42
CA TYR A 128 16.85 1.76 29.40
C TYR A 128 15.81 2.90 29.44
N GLU A 129 16.13 4.07 28.87
CA GLU A 129 15.19 5.19 28.74
C GLU A 129 14.33 5.09 27.47
N ILE A 130 14.79 4.32 26.48
CA ILE A 130 14.09 4.15 25.21
C ILE A 130 12.85 3.27 25.40
N ARG A 131 11.68 3.87 25.19
CA ARG A 131 10.40 3.18 25.19
C ARG A 131 10.07 2.72 23.78
N ASP A 132 9.89 1.42 23.61
CA ASP A 132 9.51 0.78 22.35
C ASP A 132 8.02 1.02 21.97
N LEU A 133 7.51 2.25 22.11
CA LEU A 133 6.12 2.62 21.82
C LEU A 133 6.00 3.23 20.43
N ARG A 134 5.62 2.42 19.44
CA ARG A 134 5.19 2.96 18.14
C ARG A 134 3.74 3.43 18.23
N MET A 135 3.50 4.68 17.83
CA MET A 135 2.13 5.16 17.68
C MET A 135 1.42 4.32 16.60
N PRO A 136 0.17 3.87 16.85
CA PRO A 136 -0.57 3.09 15.88
C PRO A 136 -0.86 3.96 14.65
N LEU A 137 -0.43 3.47 13.48
CA LEU A 137 -0.70 4.17 12.23
C LEU A 137 -2.20 4.10 11.92
N SER A 138 -2.83 5.24 11.69
CA SER A 138 -4.26 5.34 11.35
C SER A 138 -4.43 5.92 9.95
N ILE A 139 -5.50 5.58 9.24
CA ILE A 139 -5.77 6.13 7.89
C ILE A 139 -7.01 7.02 7.92
N TYR A 140 -6.86 8.21 7.37
CA TYR A 140 -7.93 9.16 7.18
C TYR A 140 -8.07 9.47 5.70
N LEU A 141 -9.31 9.41 5.19
CA LEU A 141 -9.61 9.98 3.88
C LEU A 141 -9.71 11.49 4.09
N THR A 142 -8.87 12.25 3.41
CA THR A 142 -8.78 13.71 3.55
C THR A 142 -9.36 14.45 2.35
N GLY A 143 -9.43 13.79 1.19
CA GLY A 143 -9.96 14.38 -0.03
C GLY A 143 -10.66 13.37 -0.93
N LEU A 144 -11.72 13.83 -1.59
CA LEU A 144 -12.34 13.18 -2.73
C LEU A 144 -12.39 14.20 -3.86
N TYR A 145 -11.99 13.79 -5.06
CA TYR A 145 -11.96 14.63 -6.25
C TYR A 145 -12.75 13.95 -7.37
N ILE A 146 -13.61 14.70 -8.05
CA ILE A 146 -14.30 14.25 -9.27
C ILE A 146 -13.81 15.15 -10.40
N LEU A 147 -13.25 14.57 -11.46
CA LEU A 147 -12.62 15.34 -12.55
C LEU A 147 -11.63 16.41 -12.03
N ASP A 148 -10.78 16.01 -11.06
CA ASP A 148 -9.82 16.87 -10.33
C ASP A 148 -10.42 18.06 -9.56
N LYS A 149 -11.75 18.11 -9.38
CA LYS A 149 -12.41 19.11 -8.53
C LYS A 149 -12.70 18.51 -7.16
N PRO A 150 -12.32 19.19 -6.06
CA PRO A 150 -12.59 18.71 -4.71
C PRO A 150 -14.10 18.64 -4.46
N VAL A 151 -14.52 17.58 -3.79
CA VAL A 151 -15.92 17.35 -3.43
C VAL A 151 -16.15 17.73 -1.98
N VAL A 152 -17.17 18.55 -1.74
CA VAL A 152 -17.56 18.98 -0.39
C VAL A 152 -18.75 18.17 0.16
N SER A 153 -18.90 18.16 1.48
CA SER A 153 -20.03 17.49 2.13
C SER A 153 -21.37 18.05 1.65
N GLY A 154 -22.32 17.18 1.33
CA GLY A 154 -23.63 17.56 0.77
C GLY A 154 -23.64 17.80 -0.74
N GLN A 155 -22.49 17.76 -1.42
CA GLN A 155 -22.44 17.89 -2.87
C GLN A 155 -23.16 16.72 -3.55
N LYS A 156 -23.87 17.02 -4.65
CA LYS A 156 -24.60 16.02 -5.43
C LYS A 156 -23.78 15.52 -6.61
N SER A 157 -23.90 14.22 -6.87
CA SER A 157 -23.49 13.56 -8.09
C SER A 157 -24.74 12.95 -8.73
N GLY A 158 -25.26 13.63 -9.76
CA GLY A 158 -26.59 13.35 -10.31
C GLY A 158 -27.71 13.49 -9.27
N LYS A 159 -28.42 12.40 -8.98
CA LYS A 159 -29.51 12.37 -7.99
C LYS A 159 -29.05 12.03 -6.56
N HIS A 160 -27.82 11.59 -6.39
CA HIS A 160 -27.29 11.13 -5.11
C HIS A 160 -26.45 12.22 -4.46
N THR A 161 -26.54 12.34 -3.14
CA THR A 161 -25.54 13.09 -2.35
C THR A 161 -24.32 12.20 -2.21
N VAL A 162 -23.13 12.72 -2.56
CA VAL A 162 -21.90 11.92 -2.57
C VAL A 162 -21.59 11.38 -1.19
N PHE A 163 -21.58 12.29 -0.20
CA PHE A 163 -21.50 12.02 1.24
C PHE A 163 -22.06 13.22 2.01
N ASN A 164 -22.48 13.02 3.26
CA ASN A 164 -23.07 14.06 4.13
C ASN A 164 -22.45 14.11 5.54
N LYS A 165 -21.34 13.42 5.75
CA LYS A 165 -20.55 13.46 6.98
C LYS A 165 -19.22 14.16 6.72
N PHE A 166 -18.37 14.26 7.74
CA PHE A 166 -16.99 14.68 7.56
C PHE A 166 -16.21 13.63 6.76
N ILE A 167 -15.31 14.07 5.88
CA ILE A 167 -14.69 13.21 4.85
C ILE A 167 -13.91 12.03 5.47
N SER A 168 -13.30 12.20 6.65
CA SER A 168 -12.53 11.14 7.30
C SER A 168 -13.38 9.99 7.85
N ASP A 169 -14.66 10.27 8.10
CA ASP A 169 -15.58 9.37 8.80
C ASP A 169 -16.55 8.67 7.84
N ILE A 170 -16.37 8.88 6.54
CA ILE A 170 -17.21 8.24 5.54
C ILE A 170 -16.81 6.78 5.36
N ASP A 171 -17.84 5.95 5.27
CA ASP A 171 -17.77 4.54 4.93
C ASP A 171 -18.30 4.28 3.52
N THR A 172 -19.04 5.24 2.95
CA THR A 172 -19.76 5.08 1.68
C THR A 172 -19.68 6.34 0.83
N ILE A 173 -19.33 6.17 -0.44
CA ILE A 173 -19.31 7.21 -1.48
C ILE A 173 -20.33 6.83 -2.55
N ARG A 174 -21.23 7.75 -2.91
CA ARG A 174 -22.24 7.52 -3.97
C ARG A 174 -22.02 8.43 -5.16
N LEU A 175 -21.75 7.86 -6.33
CA LEU A 175 -21.47 8.57 -7.57
C LEU A 175 -22.51 8.24 -8.64
N ASN A 176 -22.74 9.20 -9.53
CA ASN A 176 -23.48 9.00 -10.77
C ASN A 176 -22.61 8.28 -11.80
N TYR A 177 -23.23 7.57 -12.76
CA TYR A 177 -22.49 6.91 -13.84
C TYR A 177 -21.64 7.86 -14.69
N LYS A 178 -21.95 9.17 -14.69
CA LYS A 178 -21.16 10.21 -15.39
C LYS A 178 -19.91 10.64 -14.62
N ASP A 179 -19.90 10.47 -13.30
CA ASP A 179 -18.79 10.86 -12.42
C ASP A 179 -17.91 9.64 -12.13
N ASN A 180 -17.56 8.89 -13.18
CA ASN A 180 -16.83 7.64 -13.10
C ASN A 180 -15.30 7.78 -13.15
N MET A 181 -14.82 9.01 -13.09
CA MET A 181 -13.41 9.36 -12.92
C MET A 181 -13.26 10.20 -11.65
N PHE A 182 -12.60 9.62 -10.65
CA PHE A 182 -12.44 10.21 -9.33
C PHE A 182 -11.11 9.83 -8.69
N ALA A 183 -10.65 10.65 -7.75
CA ALA A 183 -9.46 10.38 -6.97
C ALA A 183 -9.75 10.49 -5.48
N LEU A 184 -9.09 9.66 -4.69
CA LEU A 184 -9.15 9.64 -3.23
C LEU A 184 -7.79 10.00 -2.67
N GLU A 185 -7.77 10.90 -1.71
CA GLU A 185 -6.56 11.34 -1.05
C GLU A 185 -6.60 10.96 0.43
N PHE A 186 -5.51 10.36 0.89
CA PHE A 186 -5.39 9.81 2.23
C PHE A 186 -4.29 10.53 3.02
N SER A 187 -4.38 10.45 4.34
CA SER A 187 -3.31 10.87 5.24
C SER A 187 -3.29 9.95 6.44
N THR A 188 -2.08 9.74 6.97
CA THR A 188 -1.87 9.10 8.26
C THR A 188 -1.64 10.10 9.39
N PHE A 189 -1.55 11.40 9.08
CA PHE A 189 -1.02 12.44 9.96
C PHE A 189 0.38 12.12 10.51
N GLU A 190 1.18 11.37 9.74
CA GLU A 190 2.60 11.23 9.98
C GLU A 190 3.32 12.47 9.44
N PHE A 191 3.97 13.23 10.33
CA PHE A 191 4.60 14.50 9.98
C PHE A 191 6.13 14.41 9.93
N GLY A 192 6.73 13.35 10.49
CA GLY A 192 8.18 13.20 10.56
C GLY A 192 8.79 12.81 9.22
N THR A 193 8.25 11.76 8.59
CA THR A 193 8.68 11.29 7.25
C THR A 193 7.49 10.91 6.37
N PRO A 194 6.60 11.86 6.02
CA PRO A 194 5.42 11.59 5.20
C PRO A 194 5.76 11.01 3.83
N GLU A 195 6.91 11.38 3.26
CA GLU A 195 7.41 10.91 1.98
C GLU A 195 7.76 9.42 1.97
N ARG A 196 7.87 8.77 3.13
CA ARG A 196 8.11 7.33 3.24
C ARG A 196 6.84 6.52 3.43
N VAL A 197 5.72 7.17 3.73
CA VAL A 197 4.42 6.49 3.78
C VAL A 197 4.03 6.08 2.37
N TYR A 198 3.61 4.83 2.23
CA TYR A 198 2.96 4.35 1.02
C TYR A 198 1.69 3.59 1.38
N TYR A 199 0.77 3.52 0.43
CA TYR A 199 -0.53 2.92 0.62
C TYR A 199 -0.64 1.65 -0.20
N ARG A 200 -1.15 0.60 0.42
CA ARG A 200 -1.50 -0.64 -0.24
C ARG A 200 -3.01 -0.72 -0.32
N TYR A 201 -3.55 -0.87 -1.53
CA TYR A 201 -4.99 -0.83 -1.74
C TYR A 201 -5.48 -1.89 -2.74
N MET A 202 -6.75 -2.24 -2.62
CA MET A 202 -7.46 -3.16 -3.51
C MET A 202 -8.90 -2.66 -3.67
N LEU A 203 -9.39 -2.61 -4.91
CA LEU A 203 -10.77 -2.24 -5.20
C LEU A 203 -11.56 -3.47 -5.65
N GLU A 204 -12.18 -4.14 -4.68
CA GLU A 204 -13.00 -5.32 -4.95
C GLU A 204 -14.13 -4.97 -5.91
N GLY A 205 -14.29 -5.77 -6.97
CA GLY A 205 -15.18 -5.51 -8.11
C GLY A 205 -14.47 -4.94 -9.33
N LEU A 206 -13.27 -4.36 -9.18
CA LEU A 206 -12.40 -3.95 -10.29
C LEU A 206 -11.16 -4.84 -10.41
N ASN A 207 -10.49 -5.10 -9.29
CA ASN A 207 -9.30 -5.95 -9.23
C ASN A 207 -9.28 -6.81 -7.95
N SER A 208 -8.63 -7.98 -8.04
CA SER A 208 -8.50 -8.94 -6.92
C SER A 208 -7.11 -8.98 -6.30
N GLN A 209 -6.19 -8.12 -6.76
CA GLN A 209 -4.80 -8.08 -6.30
C GLN A 209 -4.54 -6.75 -5.59
N TRP A 210 -3.73 -6.79 -4.55
CA TRP A 210 -3.27 -5.58 -3.86
C TRP A 210 -2.24 -4.83 -4.71
N VAL A 211 -2.42 -3.52 -4.81
CA VAL A 211 -1.52 -2.59 -5.51
C VAL A 211 -0.89 -1.65 -4.49
N ASN A 212 0.36 -1.23 -4.72
CA ASN A 212 1.07 -0.28 -3.88
C ASN A 212 1.18 1.08 -4.59
N THR A 213 1.03 2.17 -3.84
CA THR A 213 1.47 3.50 -4.30
C THR A 213 2.99 3.62 -4.18
N ALA A 214 3.57 4.56 -4.90
CA ALA A 214 4.94 4.98 -4.63
C ALA A 214 5.02 5.70 -3.27
N GLN A 215 6.20 5.71 -2.67
CA GLN A 215 6.46 6.41 -1.40
C GLN A 215 6.13 7.91 -1.54
N GLY A 216 5.42 8.45 -0.55
CA GLY A 216 4.98 9.84 -0.52
C GLY A 216 3.76 10.16 -1.39
N ILE A 217 3.31 9.21 -2.22
CA ILE A 217 2.10 9.36 -3.01
C ILE A 217 0.90 8.91 -2.19
N ASN A 218 0.08 9.89 -1.81
CA ASN A 218 -1.11 9.70 -0.96
C ASN A 218 -2.44 9.79 -1.73
N ARG A 219 -2.39 10.00 -3.05
CA ARG A 219 -3.55 10.11 -3.93
C ARG A 219 -3.67 8.88 -4.83
N ILE A 220 -4.85 8.27 -4.84
CA ILE A 220 -5.20 7.12 -5.68
C ILE A 220 -6.30 7.55 -6.64
N SER A 221 -6.06 7.39 -7.94
CA SER A 221 -6.99 7.81 -9.00
C SER A 221 -7.59 6.60 -9.71
N PHE A 222 -8.89 6.70 -9.99
CA PHE A 222 -9.66 5.72 -10.72
C PHE A 222 -10.28 6.36 -11.95
N THR A 223 -10.13 5.71 -13.10
CA THR A 223 -10.61 6.23 -14.39
C THR A 223 -11.59 5.26 -15.03
N ASN A 224 -12.67 5.81 -15.59
CA ASN A 224 -13.65 5.09 -16.39
C ASN A 224 -14.21 3.82 -15.74
N ILE A 225 -14.53 3.87 -14.44
CA ILE A 225 -15.10 2.71 -13.73
C ILE A 225 -16.56 2.50 -14.18
N ASN A 226 -16.94 1.24 -14.39
CA ASN A 226 -18.32 0.89 -14.70
C ASN A 226 -19.28 1.15 -13.53
N HIS A 227 -20.58 1.17 -13.81
CA HIS A 227 -21.56 1.22 -12.72
C HIS A 227 -21.53 -0.09 -11.90
N GLY A 228 -21.76 0.02 -10.60
CA GLY A 228 -21.65 -1.11 -9.68
C GLY A 228 -21.36 -0.69 -8.25
N THR A 229 -21.21 -1.68 -7.39
CA THR A 229 -20.77 -1.50 -6.00
C THR A 229 -19.38 -2.08 -5.86
N TYR A 230 -18.47 -1.26 -5.37
CA TYR A 230 -17.07 -1.60 -5.16
C TYR A 230 -16.71 -1.43 -3.69
N ARG A 231 -15.75 -2.23 -3.22
CA ARG A 231 -15.21 -2.09 -1.86
C ARG A 231 -13.73 -1.79 -1.94
N LEU A 232 -13.36 -0.57 -1.61
CA LEU A 232 -11.96 -0.17 -1.48
C LEU A 232 -11.46 -0.64 -0.11
N ARG A 233 -10.43 -1.48 -0.11
CA ARG A 233 -9.67 -1.87 1.07
C ARG A 233 -8.31 -1.20 0.98
N ILE A 234 -7.89 -0.53 2.05
CA ILE A 234 -6.64 0.23 2.05
C ILE A 234 -5.92 0.09 3.40
N LYS A 235 -4.59 0.02 3.32
CA LYS A 235 -3.65 0.05 4.44
C LYS A 235 -2.58 1.10 4.17
N ALA A 236 -2.15 1.81 5.20
CA ALA A 236 -0.95 2.62 5.15
C ALA A 236 0.21 1.83 5.75
N LEU A 237 1.39 1.98 5.15
CA LEU A 237 2.60 1.32 5.60
C LEU A 237 3.70 2.36 5.68
N ILE A 238 4.48 2.27 6.76
CA ILE A 238 5.69 3.08 6.95
C ILE A 238 6.71 2.23 7.72
N TYR A 239 7.84 1.95 7.09
CA TYR A 239 8.85 1.02 7.61
C TYR A 239 8.21 -0.36 7.95
N ASP A 240 8.31 -0.77 9.21
CA ASP A 240 7.71 -1.96 9.82
C ASP A 240 6.36 -1.70 10.50
N ASN A 241 5.85 -0.47 10.46
CA ASN A 241 4.53 -0.12 10.98
C ASN A 241 3.47 -0.19 9.87
N SER A 242 2.30 -0.75 10.19
CA SER A 242 1.15 -0.86 9.29
C SER A 242 -0.08 -0.42 10.05
N SER A 243 -0.96 0.29 9.35
CA SER A 243 -2.28 0.59 9.89
C SER A 243 -3.19 -0.63 9.85
N GLU A 244 -4.26 -0.55 10.63
CA GLU A 244 -5.45 -1.39 10.42
C GLU A 244 -6.04 -1.16 9.01
N GLU A 245 -6.78 -2.15 8.54
CA GLU A 245 -7.45 -2.04 7.24
C GLU A 245 -8.64 -1.09 7.32
N LYS A 246 -8.66 -0.07 6.46
CA LYS A 246 -9.84 0.78 6.27
C LYS A 246 -10.62 0.32 5.04
N GLN A 247 -11.95 0.27 5.16
CA GLN A 247 -12.84 -0.10 4.07
C GLN A 247 -13.76 1.07 3.71
N ILE A 248 -13.88 1.35 2.41
CA ILE A 248 -14.79 2.37 1.87
C ILE A 248 -15.61 1.74 0.75
N THR A 249 -16.93 1.80 0.84
CA THR A 249 -17.86 1.33 -0.18
C THR A 249 -18.10 2.42 -1.21
N ILE A 250 -17.88 2.12 -2.48
CA ILE A 250 -18.07 3.06 -3.59
C ILE A 250 -19.20 2.54 -4.46
N ILE A 251 -20.29 3.30 -4.58
CA ILE A 251 -21.48 2.92 -5.34
C ILE A 251 -21.59 3.87 -6.53
N ILE A 252 -21.45 3.32 -7.74
CA ILE A 252 -21.65 4.05 -8.99
C ILE A 252 -23.01 3.63 -9.55
N SER A 253 -23.97 4.56 -9.58
CA SER A 253 -25.34 4.30 -10.03
C SER A 253 -25.37 3.82 -11.48
N SER A 254 -26.30 2.96 -11.87
CA SER A 254 -26.46 2.55 -13.28
C SER A 254 -27.01 3.70 -14.14
N PRO A 255 -26.57 3.82 -15.42
CA PRO A 255 -27.20 4.72 -16.38
C PRO A 255 -28.70 4.46 -16.55
N TRP A 256 -29.48 5.53 -16.69
CA TRP A 256 -30.94 5.45 -16.78
C TRP A 256 -31.42 4.62 -17.99
N TYR A 257 -30.68 4.61 -19.10
CA TYR A 257 -31.01 3.86 -20.30
C TYR A 257 -30.77 2.34 -20.18
N LEU A 258 -30.09 1.89 -19.12
CA LEU A 258 -29.93 0.47 -18.79
C LEU A 258 -31.01 -0.06 -17.84
N THR A 259 -31.96 0.79 -17.43
CA THR A 259 -33.09 0.37 -16.60
C THR A 259 -34.01 -0.59 -17.35
N TRP A 260 -34.67 -1.48 -16.60
CA TRP A 260 -35.47 -2.56 -17.19
C TRP A 260 -36.67 -2.05 -18.00
N TRP A 261 -37.35 -1.00 -17.54
CA TRP A 261 -38.45 -0.38 -18.28
C TRP A 261 -37.98 0.20 -19.62
N VAL A 262 -36.78 0.80 -19.65
CA VAL A 262 -36.20 1.31 -20.89
C VAL A 262 -35.85 0.16 -21.84
N LYS A 263 -35.32 -0.96 -21.33
CA LYS A 263 -35.13 -2.18 -22.14
C LYS A 263 -36.44 -2.68 -22.75
N VAL A 264 -37.54 -2.67 -21.99
CA VAL A 264 -38.88 -3.00 -22.51
C VAL A 264 -39.31 -2.02 -23.59
N THR A 265 -39.10 -0.72 -23.42
CA THR A 265 -39.41 0.26 -24.47
C THR A 265 -38.59 0.06 -25.73
N TYR A 266 -37.30 -0.32 -25.63
CA TYR A 266 -36.49 -0.66 -26.80
C TYR A 266 -37.02 -1.90 -27.53
N ILE A 267 -37.43 -2.94 -26.79
CA ILE A 267 -38.02 -4.14 -27.38
C ILE A 267 -39.33 -3.79 -28.10
N LEU A 268 -40.18 -2.95 -27.50
CA LEU A 268 -41.43 -2.49 -28.12
C LEU A 268 -41.18 -1.66 -29.38
N LEU A 269 -40.26 -0.70 -29.34
CA LEU A 269 -39.90 0.10 -30.51
C LEU A 269 -39.33 -0.78 -31.63
N PHE A 270 -38.51 -1.77 -31.29
CA PHE A 270 -37.98 -2.73 -32.25
C PHE A 270 -39.07 -3.61 -32.86
N ALA A 271 -40.03 -4.09 -32.06
CA ALA A 271 -41.19 -4.84 -32.55
C ALA A 271 -42.10 -4.00 -33.45
N CYS A 272 -42.34 -2.73 -33.11
CA CYS A 272 -43.08 -1.78 -33.94
C CYS A 272 -42.35 -1.51 -35.27
N LEU A 273 -41.03 -1.36 -35.26
CA LEU A 273 -40.22 -1.20 -36.46
C LEU A 273 -40.36 -2.43 -37.38
N ILE A 274 -40.22 -3.64 -36.84
CA ILE A 274 -40.41 -4.90 -37.58
C ILE A 274 -41.83 -5.00 -38.13
N GLY A 275 -42.84 -4.69 -37.31
CA GLY A 275 -44.24 -4.68 -37.72
C GLY A 275 -44.51 -3.68 -38.86
N GLY A 276 -43.91 -2.49 -38.78
CA GLY A 276 -43.98 -1.47 -39.82
C GLY A 276 -43.32 -1.91 -41.13
N ILE A 277 -42.12 -2.49 -41.06
CA ILE A 277 -41.42 -3.05 -42.23
C ILE A 277 -42.22 -4.20 -42.85
N ALA A 278 -42.73 -5.12 -42.02
CA ALA A 278 -43.54 -6.25 -42.48
C ALA A 278 -44.80 -5.76 -43.19
N LYS A 279 -45.51 -4.78 -42.61
CA LYS A 279 -46.70 -4.15 -43.21
C LYS A 279 -46.37 -3.47 -44.54
N TYR A 280 -45.27 -2.70 -44.60
CA TYR A 280 -44.81 -2.06 -45.83
C TYR A 280 -44.50 -3.09 -46.94
N ILE A 281 -43.83 -4.20 -46.61
CA ILE A 281 -43.57 -5.30 -47.56
C ILE A 281 -44.89 -5.95 -48.01
N THR A 282 -45.85 -6.16 -47.11
CA THR A 282 -47.15 -6.76 -47.48
C THR A 282 -47.96 -5.85 -48.39
N GLU A 283 -48.02 -4.54 -48.10
CA GLU A 283 -48.70 -3.56 -48.95
C GLU A 283 -48.04 -3.46 -50.32
N LYS A 284 -46.70 -3.41 -50.37
CA LYS A 284 -45.95 -3.43 -51.64
C LYS A 284 -46.22 -4.69 -52.46
N ASN A 285 -46.26 -5.85 -51.82
CA ASN A 285 -46.56 -7.12 -52.48
C ASN A 285 -48.02 -7.19 -52.95
N ARG A 286 -48.98 -6.66 -52.17
CA ARG A 286 -50.38 -6.54 -52.59
C ARG A 286 -50.52 -5.69 -53.85
N HIS A 287 -49.88 -4.52 -53.86
CA HIS A 287 -49.95 -3.62 -55.01
C HIS A 287 -49.34 -4.22 -56.28
N LYS A 288 -48.22 -4.96 -56.14
CA LYS A 288 -47.60 -5.69 -57.25
C LYS A 288 -48.49 -6.81 -57.80
N ASN A 289 -49.18 -7.56 -56.92
CA ASN A 289 -50.09 -8.61 -57.33
C ASN A 289 -51.37 -8.07 -58.01
N GLU A 290 -51.85 -6.89 -57.59
CA GLU A 290 -52.98 -6.21 -58.24
C GLU A 290 -52.62 -5.77 -59.67
N LEU A 291 -51.41 -5.24 -59.87
CA LEU A 291 -50.89 -4.90 -61.21
C LEU A 291 -50.80 -6.12 -62.12
N MET A 292 -50.20 -7.22 -61.64
CA MET A 292 -50.10 -8.48 -62.40
C MET A 292 -51.47 -9.04 -62.80
N ARG A 293 -52.49 -8.91 -61.93
CA ARG A 293 -53.86 -9.35 -62.25
C ARG A 293 -54.53 -8.48 -63.31
N ARG A 294 -54.25 -7.17 -63.34
CA ARG A 294 -54.75 -6.29 -64.39
C ARG A 294 -54.11 -6.62 -65.74
N GLU A 295 -52.79 -6.84 -65.77
CA GLU A 295 -52.09 -7.26 -66.99
C GLU A 295 -52.60 -8.61 -67.52
N HIS A 296 -52.90 -9.58 -66.65
CA HIS A 296 -53.52 -10.86 -67.08
C HIS A 296 -54.97 -10.71 -67.55
N ALA A 297 -55.74 -9.79 -66.96
CA ALA A 297 -57.11 -9.53 -67.41
C ALA A 297 -57.16 -8.77 -68.74
N GLU A 298 -56.11 -8.02 -69.10
CA GLU A 298 -55.97 -7.34 -70.39
C GLU A 298 -55.43 -8.26 -71.50
N GLN A 299 -54.89 -9.44 -71.15
CA GLN A 299 -54.36 -10.43 -72.09
C GLN A 299 -55.34 -11.57 -72.45
N ILE A 300 -56.56 -11.56 -71.91
CA ILE A 300 -57.66 -12.49 -72.22
C ILE A 300 -58.70 -11.77 -73.06
#